data_AF-A0AAU7DDI9-F1
#
_entry.id   AF-A0AAU7DDI9-F1
#
_cell.length_a   1.000
_cell.length_b   1.000
_cell.length_c   1.000
_cell.angle_alpha   90.00
_cell.angle_beta   90.00
_cell.angle_gamma   90.00
#
_symmetry.space_group_name_H-M   'P 1'
#
loop_
_entity.id
_entity.type
_entity.pdbx_description
1 polymer ?
#
loop_
_entity_poly.entity_id
_entity_poly.type
_entity_poly.pdbx_seq_one_letter_code
_entity_poly.pdbx_strand_id
1 'polypeptide(L)'
;MSTIVDIYLAPSSNHVGVSAEIKTRFGARLRALRASRGWTQAEMADLLAINRGYLSQLETGQRDPSLTVLQTLADGLSITLSHLLKGL
;
A
#
# COMPACT_ATOMS: atom_id res chain seq x y z
N MET A 1 -2.55 -34.79 -22.71
CA MET A 1 -2.60 -33.34 -22.97
C MET A 1 -3.28 -32.69 -21.78
N SER A 2 -2.48 -32.14 -20.87
CA SER A 2 -2.92 -31.42 -19.68
C SER A 2 -3.11 -29.96 -20.09
N THR A 3 -4.34 -29.46 -20.03
CA THR A 3 -4.64 -28.05 -20.28
C THR A 3 -4.65 -27.35 -18.92
N ILE A 4 -3.80 -26.33 -18.79
CA ILE A 4 -3.57 -25.51 -17.61
C ILE A 4 -4.79 -24.59 -17.38
N VAL A 5 -5.93 -25.16 -17.00
CA VAL A 5 -7.15 -24.41 -16.66
C VAL A 5 -7.71 -24.73 -15.26
N ASP A 6 -7.08 -25.64 -14.50
CA ASP A 6 -7.56 -26.05 -13.17
C ASP A 6 -6.92 -25.28 -11.99
N ILE A 7 -6.19 -24.17 -12.22
CA ILE A 7 -5.61 -23.35 -11.13
C ILE A 7 -6.64 -22.38 -10.51
N TYR A 8 -7.91 -22.40 -10.96
CA TYR A 8 -9.02 -21.80 -10.20
C TYR A 8 -9.40 -22.71 -9.02
N LEU A 9 -8.54 -22.72 -7.99
CA LEU A 9 -8.94 -23.11 -6.64
C LEU A 9 -10.22 -22.34 -6.27
N ALA A 10 -11.23 -23.08 -5.84
CA ALA A 10 -12.37 -22.55 -5.11
C ALA A 10 -11.89 -21.58 -4.01
N PRO A 11 -12.66 -20.52 -3.67
CA PRO A 11 -12.25 -19.55 -2.67
C PRO A 11 -12.19 -20.24 -1.32
N SER A 12 -10.99 -20.65 -0.92
CA SER A 12 -10.69 -21.00 0.46
C SER A 12 -10.84 -19.72 1.28
N SER A 13 -11.75 -19.73 2.25
CA SER A 13 -12.26 -18.60 3.03
C SER A 13 -11.23 -17.83 3.87
N ASN A 14 -9.93 -17.97 3.58
CA ASN A 14 -8.83 -17.32 4.31
C ASN A 14 -8.16 -16.18 3.53
N HIS A 15 -8.36 -16.06 2.20
CA HIS A 15 -7.66 -15.03 1.39
C HIS A 15 -8.23 -13.61 1.55
N VAL A 16 -9.54 -13.49 1.82
CA VAL A 16 -10.20 -12.18 1.99
C VAL A 16 -9.69 -11.48 3.25
N GLY A 17 -9.40 -12.24 4.32
CA GLY A 17 -8.83 -11.70 5.56
C GLY A 17 -7.36 -11.28 5.43
N VAL A 18 -6.55 -12.08 4.72
CA VAL A 18 -5.11 -11.80 4.55
C VAL A 18 -4.87 -10.51 3.78
N SER A 19 -5.62 -10.27 2.70
CA SER A 19 -5.49 -9.03 1.91
C SER A 19 -5.89 -7.77 2.70
N ALA A 20 -6.96 -7.83 3.48
CA ALA A 20 -7.39 -6.73 4.34
C ALA A 20 -6.36 -6.41 5.44
N GLU A 21 -5.76 -7.44 6.03
CA GLU A 21 -4.70 -7.29 7.04
C GLU A 21 -3.43 -6.65 6.45
N ILE A 22 -2.98 -7.12 5.27
CA ILE A 22 -1.81 -6.56 4.58
C ILE A 22 -2.02 -5.08 4.27
N LYS A 23 -3.20 -4.70 3.76
CA LYS A 23 -3.54 -3.28 3.49
C LYS A 23 -3.49 -2.41 4.73
N THR A 24 -4.05 -2.89 5.84
CA THR A 24 -4.07 -2.17 7.11
C THR A 24 -2.65 -1.95 7.63
N ARG A 25 -1.80 -2.98 7.59
CA ARG A 25 -0.39 -2.90 7.98
C ARG A 25 0.40 -1.94 7.09
N PHE A 26 0.18 -1.98 5.77
CA PHE A 26 0.82 -1.06 4.84
C PHE A 26 0.39 0.40 5.11
N GLY A 27 -0.92 0.64 5.27
CA GLY A 27 -1.45 1.97 5.57
C GLY A 27 -0.89 2.54 6.88
N ALA A 28 -0.82 1.73 7.93
CA ALA A 28 -0.21 2.11 9.20
C ALA A 28 1.28 2.44 9.05
N ARG A 29 2.03 1.65 8.27
CA ARG A 29 3.44 1.90 7.96
C ARG A 29 3.63 3.22 7.20
N LEU A 30 2.80 3.48 6.20
CA LEU A 30 2.84 4.72 5.41
C LEU A 30 2.56 5.95 6.31
N ARG A 31 1.53 5.85 7.17
CA ARG A 31 1.20 6.88 8.16
C ARG A 31 2.35 7.14 9.13
N ALA A 32 3.03 6.09 9.60
CA ALA A 32 4.17 6.22 10.50
C ALA A 32 5.35 6.93 9.84
N LEU A 33 5.66 6.59 8.58
CA LEU A 33 6.69 7.28 7.79
C LEU A 33 6.37 8.76 7.62
N ARG A 34 5.11 9.09 7.28
CA ARG A 34 4.66 10.49 7.19
C ARG A 34 4.81 11.23 8.52
N ALA A 35 4.31 10.64 9.60
CA ALA A 35 4.35 11.25 10.92
C ALA A 35 5.78 11.46 11.43
N SER A 36 6.71 10.53 11.13
CA SER A 36 8.13 10.67 11.49
C SER A 36 8.83 11.85 10.82
N ARG A 37 8.28 12.35 9.70
CA ARG A 37 8.73 13.55 8.99
C ARG A 37 8.04 14.83 9.48
N GLY A 38 7.07 14.73 10.39
CA GLY A 38 6.27 15.86 10.85
C GLY A 38 5.25 16.37 9.82
N TRP A 39 4.97 15.62 8.75
CA TRP A 39 4.07 16.06 7.69
C TRP A 39 2.61 15.73 7.98
N THR A 40 1.73 16.66 7.63
CA THR A 40 0.30 16.45 7.46
C THR A 40 0.02 15.62 6.19
N GLN A 41 -1.18 15.05 6.09
CA GLN A 41 -1.59 14.37 4.85
C GLN A 41 -1.62 15.31 3.64
N ALA A 42 -1.92 16.60 3.84
CA ALA A 42 -1.91 17.57 2.75
C ALA A 42 -0.49 17.78 2.22
N GLU A 43 0.47 18.07 3.10
CA GLU A 43 1.87 18.30 2.72
C GLU A 43 2.50 17.10 2.00
N MET A 44 2.27 15.88 2.51
CA MET A 44 2.79 14.68 1.85
C MET A 44 2.09 14.41 0.51
N ALA A 45 0.78 14.66 0.41
CA ALA A 45 0.05 14.50 -0.84
C ALA A 45 0.53 15.47 -1.92
N ASP A 46 0.79 16.72 -1.54
CA ASP A 46 1.35 17.74 -2.43
C ASP A 46 2.76 17.36 -2.89
N LEU A 47 3.61 16.90 -1.97
CA LEU A 47 4.96 16.44 -2.28
C LEU A 47 4.98 15.26 -3.27
N LEU A 48 4.00 14.36 -3.14
CA LEU A 48 3.85 13.19 -4.00
C LEU A 48 3.05 13.45 -5.27
N ALA A 49 2.52 14.67 -5.46
CA ALA A 49 1.60 15.03 -6.52
C ALA A 49 0.38 14.08 -6.63
N ILE A 50 -0.17 13.66 -5.49
CA ILE A 50 -1.39 12.83 -5.42
C ILE A 50 -2.52 13.54 -4.69
N ASN A 51 -3.75 13.04 -4.87
CA ASN A 51 -4.89 13.58 -4.12
C ASN A 51 -4.79 13.21 -2.62
N ARG A 52 -5.02 14.18 -1.72
CA ARG A 52 -5.05 13.97 -0.26
C ARG A 52 -6.00 12.86 0.19
N GLY A 53 -7.18 12.78 -0.43
CA GLY A 53 -8.15 11.72 -0.18
C GLY A 53 -7.64 10.34 -0.59
N TYR A 54 -6.89 10.26 -1.70
CA TYR A 54 -6.22 9.02 -2.10
C TYR A 54 -5.14 8.61 -1.09
N LEU A 55 -4.30 9.54 -0.63
CA LEU A 55 -3.34 9.26 0.45
C LEU A 55 -4.04 8.76 1.72
N SER A 56 -5.17 9.38 2.11
CA SER A 56 -5.96 8.94 3.27
C SER A 56 -6.49 7.51 3.10
N GLN A 57 -6.99 7.16 1.91
CA GLN A 57 -7.45 5.80 1.60
C GLN A 57 -6.32 4.77 1.66
N LEU A 58 -5.10 5.15 1.24
CA LEU A 58 -3.91 4.30 1.39
C LEU A 58 -3.55 4.10 2.86
N GLU A 59 -3.47 5.18 3.65
CA GLU A 59 -3.13 5.12 5.07
C GLU A 59 -4.13 4.35 5.93
N THR A 60 -5.38 4.24 5.47
CA THR A 60 -6.45 3.52 6.16
C THR A 60 -6.71 2.13 5.58
N GLY A 61 -5.91 1.68 4.61
CA GLY A 61 -6.07 0.36 3.98
C GLY A 61 -7.34 0.20 3.14
N GLN A 62 -8.00 1.30 2.78
CA GLN A 62 -9.20 1.29 1.92
C GLN A 62 -8.85 1.08 0.44
N ARG A 63 -7.61 1.37 0.03
CA ARG A 63 -7.10 1.17 -1.33
C ARG A 63 -5.84 0.31 -1.32
N ASP A 64 -5.78 -0.60 -2.30
CA ASP A 64 -4.53 -1.26 -2.68
C ASP A 64 -3.69 -0.30 -3.55
N PRO A 65 -2.43 -0.02 -3.19
CA PRO A 65 -1.52 0.68 -4.08
C PRO A 65 -1.09 -0.24 -5.21
N SER A 66 -1.04 0.28 -6.44
CA SER A 66 -0.35 -0.40 -7.54
C SER A 66 1.16 -0.37 -7.31
N LEU A 67 1.91 -1.21 -8.03
CA LEU A 67 3.38 -1.15 -8.04
C LEU A 67 3.91 0.23 -8.43
N THR A 68 3.25 0.92 -9.37
CA THR A 68 3.61 2.28 -9.78
C THR A 68 3.42 3.29 -8.64
N VAL A 69 2.32 3.20 -7.90
CA VAL A 69 2.07 4.04 -6.72
C VAL A 69 3.10 3.76 -5.63
N LEU A 70 3.43 2.49 -5.39
CA LEU A 70 4.47 2.13 -4.42
C LEU A 70 5.82 2.76 -4.78
N GLN A 71 6.19 2.76 -6.06
CA GLN A 71 7.41 3.42 -6.53
C GLN A 71 7.35 4.94 -6.31
N THR A 72 6.26 5.60 -6.69
CA THR A 72 6.06 7.05 -6.45
C THR A 72 6.16 7.40 -4.96
N LEU A 73 5.56 6.59 -4.08
CA LEU A 73 5.65 6.77 -2.63
C LEU A 73 7.09 6.67 -2.14
N ALA A 74 7.83 5.65 -2.58
CA ALA A 74 9.21 5.45 -2.19
C ALA A 74 10.09 6.63 -2.63
N ASP A 75 9.92 7.10 -3.87
CA ASP A 75 10.67 8.22 -4.44
C ASP A 75 10.39 9.54 -3.70
N GLY A 76 9.12 9.89 -3.47
CA GLY A 76 8.77 11.11 -2.73
C GLY A 76 9.16 11.06 -1.25
N LEU A 77 9.17 9.88 -0.64
CA LEU A 77 9.73 9.70 0.71
C LEU A 77 11.26 9.65 0.70
N SER A 78 11.91 9.58 -0.46
CA SER A 78 13.36 9.41 -0.61
C SER A 78 13.88 8.19 0.16
N ILE A 79 13.19 7.05 0.02
CA ILE A 79 13.56 5.77 0.61
C ILE A 79 13.47 4.67 -0.46
N THR A 80 14.08 3.52 -0.19
CA THR A 80 13.91 2.36 -1.08
C THR A 80 12.51 1.76 -0.94
N LEU A 81 12.04 1.09 -1.99
CA LEU A 81 10.79 0.33 -1.95
C LEU A 81 10.82 -0.76 -0.84
N SER A 82 11.96 -1.40 -0.63
CA SER A 82 12.16 -2.37 0.46
C SER A 82 11.98 -1.74 1.84
N HIS A 83 12.42 -0.49 2.02
CA HIS A 83 12.24 0.22 3.29
C HIS A 83 10.78 0.66 3.49
N LEU A 84 10.11 1.08 2.42
CA LEU A 84 8.68 1.37 2.44
C LEU A 84 7.87 0.15 2.90
N LEU A 85 8.15 -1.01 2.33
CA LEU A 85 7.45 -2.27 2.61
C LEU A 85 7.96 -3.02 3.85
N LYS A 86 8.92 -2.47 4.58
CA LYS A 86 9.55 -3.16 5.71
C LYS A 86 8.52 -3.57 6.77
N GLY A 87 8.54 -4.86 7.11
CA GLY A 87 7.68 -5.41 8.16
C GLY A 87 6.28 -5.75 7.69
N LEU A 88 6.07 -5.89 6.36
CA LEU A 88 4.91 -6.56 5.76
C LEU A 88 5.15 -8.06 5.64
#